data_AF-A0A2P1MPN0-F1
#
_entry.id   AF-A0A2P1MPN0-F1
#
_cell.length_a   1.000
_cell.length_b   1.000
_cell.length_c   1.000
_cell.angle_alpha   90.00
_cell.angle_beta   90.00
_cell.angle_gamma   90.00
#
_symmetry.space_group_name_H-M   'P 1'
#
loop_
_entity.id
_entity.type
_entity.pdbx_description
1 polymer ?
#
loop_
_entity_poly.entity_id
_entity_poly.type
_entity_poly.pdbx_seq_one_letter_code
_entity_poly.pdbx_strand_id
1 'polypeptide(L)'
;MSKSKKYFYISLLLIIISFCFNTHNPLLNQLFASIVKLILVCSIVNAIILILATHFADKSIKNLPERRDWIHKASHILPIILLFVIIAHIISALFTFGIV
;
A
#
# COMPACT_ATOMS: atom_id res chain seq x y z
N MET A 1 -12.57 3.36 19.82
CA MET A 1 -12.03 4.13 18.67
C MET A 1 -13.07 4.15 17.56
N SER A 2 -13.28 5.26 16.84
CA SER A 2 -14.31 5.31 15.78
C SER A 2 -13.98 4.33 14.66
N LYS A 3 -15.03 3.80 13.99
CA LYS A 3 -14.87 2.83 12.90
C LYS A 3 -13.97 3.38 11.78
N SER A 4 -14.11 4.65 11.42
CA SER A 4 -13.22 5.34 10.45
C SER A 4 -11.75 5.31 10.88
N LYS A 5 -11.43 5.66 12.13
CA LYS A 5 -10.04 5.63 12.64
C LYS A 5 -9.44 4.23 12.53
N LYS A 6 -10.21 3.18 12.83
CA LYS A 6 -9.75 1.79 12.70
C LYS A 6 -9.40 1.44 11.25
N TYR A 7 -10.27 1.75 10.29
CA TYR A 7 -10.02 1.49 8.88
C TYR A 7 -8.85 2.30 8.33
N PHE A 8 -8.70 3.55 8.78
CA PHE A 8 -7.57 4.40 8.44
C PHE A 8 -6.23 3.77 8.86
N TYR A 9 -6.10 3.34 10.11
CA TYR A 9 -4.85 2.71 10.58
C TYR A 9 -4.56 1.39 9.88
N ILE A 10 -5.58 0.59 9.57
CA ILE A 10 -5.40 -0.67 8.81
C ILE A 10 -4.87 -0.36 7.40
N SER A 11 -5.47 0.61 6.71
CA SER A 11 -5.01 1.02 5.38
C SER A 11 -3.59 1.57 5.41
N LEU A 12 -3.27 2.44 6.39
CA LEU A 12 -1.92 2.97 6.57
C LEU A 12 -0.89 1.86 6.83
N LEU A 13 -1.23 0.89 7.69
CA LEU A 13 -0.38 -0.26 7.97
C LEU A 13 -0.14 -1.10 6.72
N LEU A 14 -1.17 -1.35 5.90
CA LEU A 14 -1.04 -2.06 4.64
C LEU A 14 -0.15 -1.31 3.65
N ILE A 15 -0.24 0.02 3.58
CA ILE A 15 0.66 0.84 2.75
C ILE A 15 2.12 0.69 3.20
N ILE A 16 2.38 0.72 4.51
CA ILE A 16 3.74 0.53 5.03
C ILE A 16 4.27 -0.87 4.69
N ILE A 17 3.44 -1.90 4.87
CA ILE A 17 3.82 -3.28 4.50
C ILE A 17 4.08 -3.38 2.99
N SER A 18 3.26 -2.72 2.17
CA SER A 18 3.42 -2.65 0.71
C SER A 18 4.80 -2.11 0.31
N PHE A 19 5.26 -1.03 0.97
CA PHE A 19 6.62 -0.52 0.78
C PHE A 19 7.71 -1.51 1.18
N CYS A 20 7.50 -2.28 2.25
CA CYS A 20 8.46 -3.31 2.66
C CYS A 20 8.57 -4.43 1.62
N PHE A 21 7.51 -4.72 0.86
CA PHE A 21 7.49 -5.71 -0.23
C PHE A 21 8.01 -5.17 -1.58
N ASN A 22 8.93 -4.21 -1.54
CA ASN A 22 9.63 -3.73 -2.73
C ASN A 22 10.79 -4.67 -3.11
N THR A 23 11.01 -4.87 -4.41
CA THR A 23 12.06 -5.72 -4.99
C THR A 23 13.48 -5.29 -4.60
N HIS A 24 13.65 -4.03 -4.20
CA HIS A 24 14.92 -3.47 -3.75
C HIS A 24 15.20 -3.71 -2.25
N ASN A 25 14.31 -4.40 -1.52
CA ASN A 25 14.53 -4.68 -0.11
C ASN A 25 15.55 -5.82 0.08
N PRO A 26 16.70 -5.57 0.73
CA PRO A 26 17.75 -6.58 0.90
C PRO A 26 17.29 -7.79 1.74
N LEU A 27 16.32 -7.61 2.66
CA LEU A 27 15.81 -8.70 3.49
C LEU A 27 15.02 -9.74 2.68
N LEU A 28 14.24 -9.29 1.69
CA LEU A 28 13.51 -10.18 0.79
C LEU A 28 14.47 -10.93 -0.15
N ASN A 29 15.55 -10.26 -0.55
CA ASN A 29 16.57 -10.83 -1.43
C ASN A 29 17.38 -11.95 -0.77
N GLN A 30 17.53 -11.91 0.56
CA GLN A 30 18.11 -13.02 1.32
C GLN A 30 17.16 -14.22 1.47
N LEU A 31 15.84 -13.97 1.49
CA LEU A 31 14.84 -15.02 1.68
C LEU A 31 14.55 -15.82 0.39
N PHE A 32 14.66 -15.17 -0.78
CA PHE A 32 14.42 -15.80 -2.08
C PHE A 32 15.71 -15.89 -2.88
N ALA A 33 16.24 -17.11 -3.05
CA ALA A 33 17.46 -17.38 -3.82
C ALA A 33 17.34 -17.12 -5.34
N SER A 34 16.13 -16.84 -5.85
CA SER A 34 15.88 -16.59 -7.26
C SER A 34 15.19 -15.24 -7.45
N ILE A 35 15.84 -14.35 -8.21
CA ILE A 35 15.36 -13.02 -8.57
C ILE A 35 13.97 -13.08 -9.23
N VAL A 36 13.74 -14.02 -10.15
CA VAL A 36 12.44 -14.16 -10.85
C VAL A 36 11.31 -14.49 -9.88
N LYS A 37 11.55 -15.40 -8.92
CA LYS A 37 10.56 -15.77 -7.90
C LYS A 37 10.28 -14.60 -6.96
N LEU A 38 11.31 -13.85 -6.58
CA LEU A 38 11.17 -12.68 -5.72
C LEU A 38 10.30 -11.62 -6.40
N ILE A 39 10.55 -11.30 -7.67
CA ILE A 39 9.79 -10.31 -8.43
C ILE A 39 8.31 -10.72 -8.54
N LEU A 40 8.06 -11.99 -8.87
CA LEU A 40 6.69 -12.50 -9.04
C LEU A 40 5.91 -12.48 -7.72
N VAL A 41 6.54 -12.92 -6.61
CA VAL A 41 5.92 -12.87 -5.29
C VAL A 41 5.67 -11.43 -4.85
N CYS A 42 6.68 -10.55 -4.97
CA CYS A 42 6.53 -9.14 -4.61
C CYS A 42 5.41 -8.49 -5.44
N SER A 43 5.36 -8.71 -6.76
CA SER A 43 4.31 -8.11 -7.61
C SER A 43 2.90 -8.58 -7.22
N ILE A 44 2.70 -9.89 -7.03
CA ILE A 44 1.36 -10.45 -6.73
C ILE A 44 0.92 -10.08 -5.31
N VAL A 45 1.79 -10.29 -4.31
CA VAL A 45 1.47 -9.99 -2.91
C VAL A 45 1.21 -8.50 -2.74
N ASN A 46 2.03 -7.66 -3.36
CA ASN A 46 1.88 -6.22 -3.25
C ASN A 46 0.61 -5.70 -3.94
N ALA A 47 0.21 -6.29 -5.07
CA ALA A 47 -1.08 -5.99 -5.69
C ALA A 47 -2.26 -6.30 -4.76
N ILE A 48 -2.26 -7.47 -4.10
CA ILE A 48 -3.30 -7.85 -3.14
C ILE A 48 -3.34 -6.87 -1.96
N ILE A 49 -2.18 -6.51 -1.40
CA ILE A 49 -2.06 -5.56 -0.30
C ILE A 49 -2.62 -4.20 -0.69
N LEU A 50 -2.30 -3.69 -1.89
CA LEU A 50 -2.79 -2.40 -2.37
C LEU A 50 -4.29 -2.39 -2.63
N ILE A 51 -4.86 -3.48 -3.15
CA ILE A 51 -6.32 -3.63 -3.29
C ILE A 51 -7.00 -3.54 -1.92
N LEU A 52 -6.50 -4.28 -0.93
CA LEU A 52 -7.02 -4.24 0.44
C LEU A 52 -6.86 -2.85 1.06
N ALA A 53 -5.69 -2.22 0.89
CA ALA A 53 -5.41 -0.88 1.41
C ALA A 53 -6.38 0.16 0.84
N THR A 54 -6.68 0.06 -0.45
CA THR A 54 -7.64 0.94 -1.16
C THR A 54 -9.06 0.71 -0.66
N HIS A 55 -9.48 -0.55 -0.51
CA HIS A 55 -10.79 -0.88 0.04
C HIS A 55 -10.97 -0.34 1.48
N PHE A 56 -9.95 -0.47 2.34
CA PHE A 56 -10.00 0.09 3.69
C PHE A 56 -9.92 1.61 3.72
N ALA A 57 -9.20 2.24 2.79
CA ALA A 57 -9.18 3.70 2.64
C ALA A 57 -10.57 4.24 2.31
N ASP A 58 -11.25 3.66 1.32
CA ASP A 58 -12.64 4.02 0.96
C ASP A 58 -13.58 3.82 2.16
N LYS A 59 -13.46 2.69 2.85
CA LYS A 59 -14.26 2.42 4.06
C LYS A 59 -13.96 3.40 5.20
N SER A 60 -12.75 3.95 5.27
CA SER A 60 -12.37 4.96 6.27
C SER A 60 -13.08 6.30 6.05
N ILE A 61 -13.31 6.67 4.78
CA ILE A 61 -14.05 7.88 4.39
C ILE A 61 -15.55 7.67 4.64
N LYS A 62 -16.10 6.54 4.19
CA LYS A 62 -17.54 6.23 4.34
C LYS A 62 -18.02 6.13 5.79
N ASN A 63 -17.13 5.82 6.73
CA ASN A 63 -17.46 5.69 8.16
C ASN A 63 -17.01 6.91 9.00
N LEU A 64 -16.74 8.06 8.35
CA LEU A 64 -16.31 9.28 9.02
C LEU A 64 -17.35 9.69 10.10
N PRO A 65 -16.92 10.01 11.33
CA PRO A 65 -17.83 10.47 12.37
C PRO A 65 -18.36 11.87 12.04
N GLU A 66 -19.59 12.19 12.47
CA GLU A 66 -20.21 13.51 12.25
C GLU A 66 -19.41 14.67 12.84
N ARG A 67 -18.71 14.43 13.96
CA ARG A 67 -17.81 15.42 14.55
C ARG A 67 -16.57 15.60 13.67
N ARG A 68 -16.30 16.86 13.33
CA ARG A 68 -15.10 17.27 12.59
C ARG A 68 -13.84 17.07 13.43
N ASP A 69 -13.20 15.92 13.23
CA ASP A 69 -11.90 15.55 13.78
C ASP A 69 -10.81 15.60 12.69
N TRP A 70 -9.53 15.54 13.11
CA TRP A 70 -8.37 15.47 12.20
C TRP A 70 -8.47 14.33 11.17
N ILE A 71 -9.18 13.24 11.52
CA ILE A 71 -9.40 12.07 10.66
C ILE A 71 -10.13 12.41 9.36
N HIS A 72 -10.94 13.48 9.33
CA HIS A 72 -11.62 13.93 8.10
C HIS A 72 -10.64 14.32 7.01
N LYS A 73 -9.64 15.12 7.38
CA LYS A 73 -8.61 15.58 6.44
C LYS A 73 -7.68 14.42 6.07
N ALA A 74 -7.26 13.62 7.06
CA ALA A 74 -6.37 12.49 6.85
C ALA A 74 -6.99 11.41 5.94
N SER A 75 -8.24 11.03 6.16
CA SER A 75 -8.93 10.03 5.33
C SER A 75 -9.13 10.49 3.88
N HIS A 76 -9.28 11.79 3.62
CA HIS A 76 -9.34 12.32 2.24
C HIS A 76 -7.97 12.39 1.55
N ILE A 77 -6.89 12.50 2.31
CA ILE A 77 -5.52 12.49 1.78
C ILE A 77 -5.06 11.05 1.47
N LEU A 78 -5.58 10.06 2.19
CA LEU A 78 -5.16 8.66 2.07
C LEU A 78 -5.27 8.07 0.64
N PRO A 79 -6.34 8.34 -0.15
CA PRO A 79 -6.41 7.93 -1.55
C PRO A 79 -5.31 8.55 -2.43
N ILE A 80 -4.93 9.80 -2.16
CA ILE A 80 -3.85 10.48 -2.89
C ILE A 80 -2.50 9.81 -2.57
N ILE A 81 -2.27 9.47 -1.30
CA ILE A 81 -1.08 8.70 -0.90
C ILE A 81 -1.06 7.35 -1.62
N LEU A 82 -2.18 6.61 -1.62
CA LEU A 82 -2.28 5.32 -2.32
C LEU A 82 -1.98 5.44 -3.81
N LEU A 83 -2.46 6.49 -4.47
CA LEU A 83 -2.14 6.74 -5.87
C LEU A 83 -0.63 6.88 -6.10
N PHE A 84 0.05 7.66 -5.26
CA PHE A 84 1.50 7.84 -5.35
C PHE A 84 2.26 6.52 -5.12
N VAL A 85 1.79 5.70 -4.17
CA VAL A 85 2.35 4.37 -3.88
C VAL A 85 2.21 3.44 -5.08
N ILE A 86 1.02 3.40 -5.71
CA ILE A 86 0.77 2.60 -6.91
C ILE A 86 1.71 3.02 -8.05
N ILE A 87 1.84 4.33 -8.30
CA ILE A 87 2.76 4.85 -9.32
C ILE A 87 4.21 4.43 -9.02
N ALA A 88 4.66 4.57 -7.78
CA ALA A 88 6.00 4.16 -7.37
C ALA A 88 6.25 2.66 -7.61
N HIS A 89 5.27 1.80 -7.34
CA HIS A 89 5.37 0.37 -7.63
C HIS A 89 5.36 0.05 -9.13
N ILE A 90 4.58 0.76 -9.94
CA ILE A 90 4.61 0.63 -11.39
C ILE A 90 6.01 0.98 -11.92
N ILE A 91 6.58 2.11 -11.47
CA ILE A 91 7.93 2.53 -11.87
C ILE A 91 8.98 1.49 -11.45
N SER A 92 8.92 1.02 -10.19
CA SER A 92 9.83 -0.03 -9.70
C SER A 92 9.72 -1.32 -10.53
N ALA A 93 8.50 -1.72 -10.89
CA ALA A 93 8.28 -2.87 -11.76
C ALA A 93 8.87 -2.67 -13.16
N LEU A 94 8.67 -1.51 -13.79
CA LEU A 94 9.22 -1.18 -15.11
C LEU A 94 10.76 -1.28 -15.12
N PHE A 95 11.43 -0.70 -14.12
CA PHE A 95 12.89 -0.83 -13.95
C PHE A 95 13.31 -2.28 -13.72
N THR A 96 12.58 -3.01 -12.89
CA THR A 96 12.89 -4.40 -12.54
C THR A 96 12.76 -5.34 -13.75
N PHE A 97 11.84 -5.08 -14.67
CA PHE A 97 11.70 -5.81 -15.94
C PHE A 97 12.63 -5.32 -17.05
N GLY A 98 13.44 -4.29 -16.81
CA GLY A 98 14.36 -3.71 -17.80
C GLY A 98 13.65 -3.03 -18.98
N ILE A 99 12.41 -2.57 -18.78
CA ILE A 99 11.63 -1.84 -19.79
C ILE A 99 12.12 -0.38 -19.88
N VAL A 100 12.62 0.16 -18.76
CA VAL A 100 13.24 1.49 -18.60
C VAL A 100 14.54 1.30 -17.84
#